data_AF-A0A7U9WT25-F1
#
_entry.id   AF-A0A7U9WT25-F1
#
_cell.length_a   1.000
_cell.length_b   1.000
_cell.length_c   1.000
_cell.angle_alpha   90.00
_cell.angle_beta   90.00
_cell.angle_gamma   90.00
#
_symmetry.space_group_name_H-M   'P 1'
#
loop_
_entity.id
_entity.type
_entity.pdbx_description
1 polymer ?
#
loop_
_entity_poly.entity_id
_entity_poly.type
_entity_poly.pdbx_seq_one_letter_code
_entity_poly.pdbx_strand_id
1 'polypeptide(L)'
;MKKSKVWSKVSGLFIMLFILGQAMQVCAVQECTLLQMLVDDKRIVSYIECGSKINSADAQVSQYPCENVEVIQPKNLTVHTVIMLDNSLSITESNRETIKEILRQYVQELPENEAVSFAVFGEDIEFLAEKSKDTEELVRLIDETGFQNQDTYLTDYLYEAVEKIENDTEYTRFIVISDGVDNKAIGITKEELLAKLEETPRPVYTIGHVYKDNSSELKNMFALSRATGGKELLIDDYEDIGLITKEIHDFSHIYSIQMDVPENVMDGESRHILMNIHTDGGDVEATGEVSMPFTLAPEEPEPSAEPTAAPTPEPTPAPTTAPTPEAIPVPEPPRKGIGVEKTAGVVILVIAVIFLVLNQKKKKSSNKSRGVKPPVPEPAPKSVSEEDETTILDGRYLLVLRDRANPERIFRYPMDGHVIVGRNIDMVQIPVDYDQTVSGQHCEFYIKNNRFFIRDMNSVNHTYLENTLITSEREIISGSIVRLGAVEFSVEFMPI
;
A
#
# COMPACT_ATOMS: atom_id res chain seq x y z
N MET A 1 -60.12 46.93 1.12
CA MET A 1 -60.10 47.95 2.21
C MET A 1 -59.75 47.28 3.54
N LYS A 2 -58.72 47.81 4.22
CA LYS A 2 -58.39 47.80 5.67
C LYS A 2 -58.73 46.57 6.58
N LYS A 3 -57.63 45.94 7.05
CA LYS A 3 -57.18 45.63 8.44
C LYS A 3 -58.17 45.15 9.54
N SER A 4 -57.64 44.13 10.27
CA SER A 4 -57.58 43.93 11.75
C SER A 4 -58.40 42.72 12.24
N LYS A 5 -57.77 41.66 12.79
CA LYS A 5 -57.19 41.40 14.15
C LYS A 5 -58.08 40.42 14.95
N VAL A 6 -57.50 39.26 15.28
CA VAL A 6 -57.48 38.57 16.59
C VAL A 6 -58.82 38.07 17.17
N TRP A 7 -58.95 36.75 17.41
CA TRP A 7 -58.79 36.09 18.73
C TRP A 7 -59.09 34.57 18.69
N SER A 8 -58.27 33.78 19.40
CA SER A 8 -58.57 32.61 20.29
C SER A 8 -59.58 31.52 19.84
N LYS A 9 -59.48 30.22 20.14
CA LYS A 9 -58.56 29.34 20.88
C LYS A 9 -59.24 27.94 20.79
N VAL A 10 -58.44 26.87 20.90
CA VAL A 10 -58.75 25.59 21.59
C VAL A 10 -59.44 24.43 20.83
N SER A 11 -58.93 23.24 21.18
CA SER A 11 -59.33 21.86 20.91
C SER A 11 -58.80 21.28 19.59
N GLY A 12 -57.90 20.29 19.57
CA GLY A 12 -57.47 19.36 20.60
C GLY A 12 -57.42 17.98 19.95
N LEU A 13 -56.22 17.46 19.67
CA LEU A 13 -55.99 16.02 19.54
C LEU A 13 -54.49 15.75 19.70
N PHE A 14 -54.14 15.31 20.90
CA PHE A 14 -52.83 14.81 21.29
C PHE A 14 -53.00 13.29 21.41
N ILE A 15 -52.55 12.51 20.42
CA ILE A 15 -52.33 11.07 20.58
C ILE A 15 -51.02 10.72 19.89
N MET A 16 -49.97 10.69 20.71
CA MET A 16 -49.03 9.57 20.84
C MET A 16 -48.47 8.94 19.55
N LEU A 17 -47.31 9.45 19.12
CA LEU A 17 -46.30 8.60 18.46
C LEU A 17 -45.05 8.62 19.35
N PHE A 18 -44.89 7.57 20.15
CA PHE A 18 -43.64 7.26 20.84
C PHE A 18 -42.62 6.85 19.78
N ILE A 19 -41.84 7.82 19.29
CA ILE A 19 -40.62 7.53 18.54
C ILE A 19 -39.61 7.08 19.58
N LEU A 20 -39.36 5.77 19.66
CA LEU A 20 -38.13 5.23 20.24
C LEU A 20 -36.98 5.76 19.38
N GLY A 21 -36.46 6.93 19.75
CA GLY A 21 -35.12 7.34 19.37
C GLY A 21 -34.14 6.48 20.15
N GLN A 22 -33.85 5.28 19.66
CA GLN A 22 -32.56 4.67 19.93
C GLN A 22 -31.55 5.68 19.37
N ALA A 23 -30.79 6.31 20.26
CA ALA A 23 -29.56 6.96 19.87
C ALA A 23 -28.71 5.86 19.21
N MET A 24 -28.69 5.84 17.88
CA MET A 24 -27.57 5.26 17.18
C MET A 24 -26.38 6.09 17.64
N GLN A 25 -25.68 5.60 18.66
CA GLN A 25 -24.26 5.87 18.76
C GLN A 25 -23.71 5.38 17.44
N VAL A 26 -23.40 6.33 16.57
CA VAL A 26 -22.41 6.13 15.53
C VAL A 26 -21.17 5.70 16.32
N CYS A 27 -20.95 4.40 16.44
CA CYS A 27 -19.65 3.91 16.83
C CYS A 27 -18.75 4.39 15.68
N ALA A 28 -17.86 5.32 15.98
CA ALA A 28 -16.75 5.58 15.09
C ALA A 28 -16.16 4.20 14.75
N VAL A 29 -16.07 3.89 13.45
CA VAL A 29 -15.34 2.70 13.02
C VAL A 29 -13.96 2.85 13.62
N GLN A 30 -13.60 1.88 14.45
CA GLN A 30 -12.38 1.94 15.20
C GLN A 30 -11.26 1.56 14.25
N GLU A 31 -10.48 2.55 13.83
CA GLU A 31 -9.39 2.37 12.87
C GLU A 31 -8.09 2.25 13.66
N CYS A 32 -7.40 1.12 13.50
CA CYS A 32 -5.98 1.02 13.86
C CYS A 32 -5.19 1.12 12.55
N THR A 33 -4.20 2.00 12.49
CA THR A 33 -3.42 2.28 11.27
C THR A 33 -2.02 1.71 11.40
N LEU A 34 -1.59 0.90 10.43
CA LEU A 34 -0.21 0.42 10.35
C LEU A 34 0.71 1.57 9.92
N LEU A 35 1.69 1.89 10.76
CA LEU A 35 2.62 3.02 10.54
C LEU A 35 3.99 2.56 10.02
N GLN A 36 4.46 1.41 10.49
CA GLN A 36 5.76 0.85 10.14
C GLN A 36 5.72 -0.67 10.28
N MET A 37 6.39 -1.39 9.39
CA MET A 37 6.56 -2.84 9.46
C MET A 37 7.90 -3.23 8.83
N LEU A 38 8.66 -4.08 9.52
CA LEU A 38 9.90 -4.66 9.01
C LEU A 38 10.20 -6.00 9.68
N VAL A 39 11.22 -6.70 9.18
CA VAL A 39 11.79 -7.89 9.81
C VAL A 39 13.12 -7.53 10.45
N ASP A 40 13.25 -7.84 11.75
CA ASP A 40 14.49 -7.80 12.52
C ASP A 40 14.94 -9.23 12.82
N ASP A 41 15.98 -9.71 12.13
CA ASP A 41 16.43 -11.09 12.10
C ASP A 41 15.32 -12.11 11.75
N LYS A 42 14.67 -12.67 12.78
CA LYS A 42 13.58 -13.67 12.67
C LYS A 42 12.29 -13.19 13.32
N ARG A 43 12.19 -11.91 13.63
CA ARG A 43 11.01 -11.29 14.22
C ARG A 43 10.44 -10.24 13.28
N ILE A 44 9.14 -10.27 13.08
CA ILE A 44 8.41 -9.16 12.47
C ILE A 44 8.15 -8.14 13.57
N VAL A 45 8.50 -6.89 13.29
CA VAL A 45 8.25 -5.75 14.15
C VAL A 45 7.32 -4.80 13.40
N SER A 46 6.13 -4.58 13.95
CA SER A 46 5.20 -3.58 13.44
C SER A 46 4.92 -2.49 14.47
N TYR A 47 4.57 -1.31 13.99
CA TYR A 47 4.10 -0.18 14.80
C TYR A 47 2.75 0.28 14.28
N ILE A 48 1.79 0.40 15.19
CA ILE A 48 0.39 0.65 14.87
C ILE A 48 -0.11 1.79 15.74
N GLU A 49 -0.75 2.77 15.12
CA GLU A 49 -1.53 3.78 15.84
C GLU A 49 -2.93 3.24 16.09
N CYS A 50 -3.38 3.24 17.34
CA CYS A 50 -4.75 2.89 17.65
C CYS A 50 -5.33 3.75 18.77
N GLY A 51 -6.53 4.29 18.54
CA GLY A 51 -7.22 5.18 19.47
C GLY A 51 -7.65 4.50 20.78
N SER A 52 -7.81 3.17 20.78
CA SER A 52 -8.09 2.38 21.98
C SER A 52 -6.87 1.59 22.40
N LYS A 53 -6.84 1.25 23.70
CA LYS A 53 -5.81 0.40 24.25
C LYS A 53 -5.82 -1.00 23.62
N ILE A 54 -4.65 -1.43 23.14
CA ILE A 54 -4.44 -2.80 22.66
C ILE A 54 -4.10 -3.70 23.85
N ASN A 55 -4.88 -4.77 24.01
CA ASN A 55 -4.75 -5.75 25.09
C ASN A 55 -3.92 -6.96 24.66
N SER A 56 -4.17 -7.47 23.45
CA SER A 56 -3.45 -8.60 22.85
C SER A 56 -3.60 -8.54 21.33
N ALA A 57 -2.82 -9.35 20.63
CA ALA A 57 -2.96 -9.55 19.20
C ALA A 57 -2.61 -10.99 18.82
N ASP A 58 -3.23 -11.47 17.75
CA ASP A 58 -2.85 -12.68 17.04
C ASP A 58 -2.40 -12.29 15.63
N ALA A 59 -1.50 -13.07 15.03
CA ALA A 59 -1.00 -12.75 13.70
C ALA A 59 -0.75 -13.99 12.85
N GLN A 60 -0.81 -13.82 11.54
CA GLN A 60 -0.45 -14.85 10.56
C GLN A 60 0.34 -14.22 9.41
N VAL A 61 1.33 -14.96 8.91
CA VAL A 61 2.02 -14.66 7.65
C VAL A 61 1.46 -15.59 6.58
N SER A 62 0.84 -15.01 5.55
CA SER A 62 0.03 -15.77 4.58
C SER A 62 -1.02 -16.63 5.30
N GLN A 63 -0.80 -17.94 5.38
CA GLN A 63 -1.67 -18.92 6.04
C GLN A 63 -1.09 -19.48 7.34
N TYR A 64 0.16 -19.12 7.69
CA TYR A 64 0.86 -19.70 8.82
C TYR A 64 0.70 -18.79 10.04
N PRO A 65 0.14 -19.30 11.15
CA PRO A 65 0.03 -18.52 12.39
C PRO A 65 1.43 -18.19 12.91
N CYS A 66 1.59 -16.99 13.45
CA CYS A 66 2.81 -16.58 14.12
C CYS A 66 2.80 -17.02 15.58
N GLU A 67 3.98 -17.35 16.10
CA GLU A 67 4.18 -17.62 17.52
C GLU A 67 4.73 -16.37 18.24
N ASN A 68 4.64 -16.37 19.57
CA ASN A 68 5.18 -15.32 20.44
C ASN A 68 4.74 -13.90 20.06
N VAL A 69 3.45 -13.72 19.78
CA VAL A 69 2.88 -12.40 19.49
C VAL A 69 2.83 -11.56 20.76
N GLU A 70 3.64 -10.50 20.81
CA GLU A 70 3.82 -9.62 21.95
C GLU A 70 3.38 -8.20 21.60
N VAL A 71 2.59 -7.56 22.48
CA VAL A 71 2.18 -6.16 22.34
C VAL A 71 2.99 -5.28 23.28
N ILE A 72 3.83 -4.42 22.72
CA ILE A 72 4.60 -3.41 23.44
C ILE A 72 3.78 -2.12 23.55
N GLN A 73 3.63 -1.66 24.79
CA GLN A 73 2.84 -0.47 25.12
C GLN A 73 3.61 0.83 24.80
N PRO A 74 2.92 1.94 24.50
CA PRO A 74 3.52 3.21 24.07
C PRO A 74 4.71 3.69 24.91
N LYS A 75 4.58 3.60 26.23
CA LYS A 75 5.61 4.02 27.21
C LYS A 75 6.94 3.25 27.13
N ASN A 76 6.96 2.11 26.46
CA ASN A 76 8.12 1.22 26.35
C ASN A 76 8.75 1.25 24.94
N LEU A 77 8.21 2.06 24.03
CA LEU A 77 8.75 2.17 22.68
C LEU A 77 10.06 2.94 22.70
N THR A 78 10.98 2.58 21.81
CA THR A 78 12.10 3.45 21.46
C THR A 78 11.71 4.20 20.20
N VAL A 79 11.94 5.51 20.17
CA VAL A 79 11.55 6.38 19.06
C VAL A 79 12.80 6.99 18.44
N HIS A 80 12.83 7.01 17.10
CA HIS A 80 13.75 7.82 16.34
C HIS A 80 12.95 8.84 15.51
N THR A 81 13.23 10.13 15.71
CA THR A 81 12.62 11.19 14.91
C THR A 81 13.67 11.82 14.02
N VAL A 82 13.44 11.78 12.70
CA VAL A 82 14.27 12.47 11.71
C VAL A 82 13.61 13.80 11.36
N ILE A 83 14.19 14.90 11.83
CA ILE A 83 13.72 16.25 11.52
C ILE A 83 14.47 16.74 10.29
N MET A 84 13.72 17.13 9.26
CA MET A 84 14.24 17.70 8.01
C MET A 84 13.75 19.13 7.87
N LEU A 85 14.66 20.09 7.99
CA LEU A 85 14.38 21.52 7.89
C LEU A 85 14.84 22.07 6.54
N ASP A 86 13.89 22.60 5.77
CA ASP A 86 14.19 23.40 4.58
C ASP A 86 14.89 24.70 5.02
N ASN A 87 16.13 24.90 4.57
CA ASN A 87 16.91 26.09 4.90
C ASN A 87 16.98 27.10 3.74
N SER A 88 16.00 27.11 2.84
CA SER A 88 15.89 28.10 1.76
C SER A 88 15.35 29.46 2.24
N LEU A 89 15.58 30.53 1.46
CA LEU A 89 15.05 31.87 1.76
C LEU A 89 13.56 32.06 1.42
N SER A 90 12.88 31.05 0.85
CA SER A 90 11.43 31.14 0.62
C SER A 90 10.68 31.20 1.96
N ILE A 91 11.21 30.59 3.01
CA ILE A 91 10.72 30.74 4.38
C ILE A 91 10.90 32.19 4.84
N THR A 92 9.83 32.85 5.26
CA THR A 92 9.89 34.26 5.72
C THR A 92 10.65 34.39 7.05
N GLU A 93 11.25 35.55 7.33
CA GLU A 93 11.95 35.79 8.61
C GLU A 93 11.08 35.49 9.84
N SER A 94 9.79 35.87 9.79
CA SER A 94 8.85 35.55 10.86
C SER A 94 8.67 34.03 11.02
N ASN A 95 8.52 33.29 9.92
CA ASN A 95 8.35 31.84 9.98
C ASN A 95 9.64 31.12 10.40
N ARG A 96 10.82 31.65 10.06
CA ARG A 96 12.10 31.10 10.53
C ARG A 96 12.19 31.13 12.05
N GLU A 97 11.81 32.24 12.67
CA GLU A 97 11.78 32.35 14.13
C GLU A 97 10.72 31.41 14.75
N THR A 98 9.53 31.34 14.15
CA THR A 98 8.48 30.41 14.60
C THR A 98 8.91 28.95 14.50
N ILE A 99 9.55 28.55 13.40
CA ILE A 99 10.05 27.19 13.18
C ILE A 99 11.14 26.85 14.20
N LYS A 100 12.09 27.76 14.42
CA LYS A 100 13.12 27.57 15.46
C LYS A 100 12.49 27.43 16.84
N GLU A 101 11.44 28.20 17.14
CA GLU A 101 10.72 28.08 18.41
C GLU A 101 10.00 26.74 18.56
N ILE A 102 9.31 26.25 17.51
CA ILE A 102 8.70 24.91 17.48
C ILE A 102 9.77 23.85 17.79
N LEU A 103 10.89 23.90 17.07
CA LEU A 103 11.97 22.93 17.22
C LEU A 103 12.62 23.01 18.60
N ARG A 104 12.84 24.21 19.15
CA ARG A 104 13.36 24.40 20.52
C ARG A 104 12.43 23.76 21.55
N GLN A 105 11.14 24.08 21.50
CA GLN A 105 10.17 23.50 22.43
C GLN A 105 10.13 21.98 22.31
N TYR A 106 10.15 21.47 21.08
CA TYR A 106 10.21 20.04 20.82
C TYR A 106 11.42 19.37 21.50
N VAL A 107 12.64 19.85 21.24
CA VAL A 107 13.85 19.21 21.79
C VAL A 107 14.01 19.44 23.29
N GLN A 108 13.44 20.51 23.85
CA GLN A 108 13.44 20.75 25.31
C GLN A 108 12.50 19.80 26.06
N GLU A 109 11.44 19.33 25.41
CA GLU A 109 10.50 18.34 25.95
C GLU A 109 10.81 16.91 25.46
N LEU A 110 12.02 16.66 24.96
CA LEU A 110 12.42 15.38 24.38
C LEU A 110 12.32 14.22 25.41
N PRO A 111 11.51 13.18 25.14
CA PRO A 111 11.43 11.99 26.00
C PRO A 111 12.74 11.20 26.08
N GLU A 112 13.00 10.53 27.21
CA GLU A 112 14.24 9.73 27.42
C GLU A 112 14.39 8.57 26.41
N ASN A 113 13.27 8.05 25.94
CA ASN A 113 13.18 6.94 24.98
C ASN A 113 13.22 7.42 23.51
N GLU A 114 13.40 8.71 23.27
CA GLU A 114 13.50 9.28 21.92
C GLU A 114 14.93 9.70 21.58
N ALA A 115 15.33 9.50 20.32
CA ALA A 115 16.53 10.06 19.73
C ALA A 115 16.18 10.88 18.48
N VAL A 116 16.90 11.96 18.23
CA VAL A 116 16.65 12.88 17.12
C VAL A 116 17.83 12.89 16.15
N SER A 117 17.54 12.71 14.87
CA SER A 117 18.45 13.11 13.79
C SER A 117 17.96 14.43 13.22
N PHE A 118 18.83 15.45 13.20
CA PHE A 118 18.49 16.78 12.70
C PHE A 118 19.23 17.04 11.40
N ALA A 119 18.48 17.23 10.32
CA ALA A 119 18.99 17.50 9.00
C ALA A 119 18.44 18.82 8.46
N VAL A 120 19.28 19.52 7.69
CA VAL A 120 18.89 20.68 6.90
C VAL A 120 18.98 20.31 5.42
N PHE A 121 18.08 20.83 4.59
CA PHE A 121 18.08 20.55 3.16
C PHE A 121 17.74 21.75 2.29
N GLY A 122 18.31 21.76 1.08
CA GLY A 122 18.10 22.74 0.01
C GLY A 122 18.48 22.15 -1.34
N GLU A 123 19.68 22.48 -1.83
CA GLU A 123 20.33 21.86 -2.99
C GLU A 123 21.18 20.62 -2.63
N ASP A 124 21.34 20.36 -1.34
CA ASP A 124 21.97 19.22 -0.69
C ASP A 124 21.27 18.94 0.66
N ILE A 125 21.48 17.74 1.23
CA ILE A 125 21.06 17.40 2.60
C ILE A 125 22.28 17.25 3.49
N GLU A 126 22.25 17.89 4.66
CA GLU A 126 23.28 17.76 5.69
C GLU A 126 22.66 17.33 7.02
N PHE A 127 23.10 16.19 7.54
CA PHE A 127 22.75 15.73 8.89
C PHE A 127 23.67 16.40 9.91
N LEU A 128 23.14 17.39 10.64
CA LEU A 128 23.86 18.14 11.67
C LEU A 128 23.99 17.34 12.97
N ALA A 129 23.04 16.44 13.24
CA ALA A 129 23.09 15.46 14.32
C ALA A 129 22.45 14.14 13.87
N GLU A 130 22.97 13.02 14.35
CA GLU A 130 22.44 11.68 14.06
C GLU A 130 22.15 10.94 15.38
N LYS A 131 20.89 10.53 15.56
CA LYS A 131 20.37 9.84 16.77
C LYS A 131 20.84 10.48 18.09
N SER A 132 20.89 11.81 18.15
CA SER A 132 21.28 12.54 19.37
C SER A 132 20.15 12.55 20.39
N LYS A 133 20.53 12.42 21.66
CA LYS A 133 19.66 12.65 22.82
C LYS A 133 20.08 13.89 23.63
N ASP A 134 21.13 14.59 23.17
CA ASP A 134 21.67 15.76 23.84
C ASP A 134 20.86 16.99 23.45
N THR A 135 20.00 17.43 24.36
CA THR A 135 19.12 18.57 24.15
C THR A 135 19.90 19.88 24.05
N GLU A 136 21.04 20.03 24.73
CA GLU A 136 21.87 21.23 24.66
C GLU A 136 22.56 21.34 23.29
N GLU A 137 23.05 20.21 22.77
CA GLU A 137 23.59 20.11 21.41
C GLU A 137 22.53 20.48 20.36
N LEU A 138 21.36 19.86 20.42
CA LEU A 138 20.28 20.08 19.44
C LEU A 138 19.80 21.53 19.45
N VAL A 139 19.60 22.14 20.62
CA VAL A 139 19.23 23.56 20.72
C VAL A 139 20.29 24.45 20.09
N ARG A 140 21.58 24.19 20.35
CA ARG A 140 22.67 24.95 19.72
C ARG A 140 22.64 24.84 18.19
N LEU A 141 22.47 23.63 17.66
CA LEU A 141 22.40 23.41 16.20
C LEU A 141 21.19 24.13 15.57
N ILE A 142 20.02 24.08 16.21
CA ILE A 142 18.82 24.80 15.76
C ILE A 142 19.07 26.32 15.73
N ASP A 143 19.69 26.87 16.77
CA ASP A 143 19.96 28.31 16.85
C ASP A 143 21.00 28.76 15.82
N GLU A 144 22.05 27.97 15.59
CA GLU A 144 23.12 28.23 14.62
C GLU A 144 22.68 28.01 13.16
N THR A 145 21.57 27.29 12.93
CA THR A 145 21.06 27.03 11.58
C THR A 145 20.71 28.33 10.85
N GLY A 146 21.38 28.56 9.72
CA GLY A 146 21.15 29.69 8.82
C GLY A 146 20.27 29.32 7.62
N PHE A 147 19.67 30.34 7.00
CA PHE A 147 18.87 30.18 5.78
C PHE A 147 19.58 30.83 4.59
N GLN A 148 19.54 30.17 3.43
CA GLN A 148 20.34 30.49 2.25
C GLN A 148 19.48 30.63 1.00
N ASN A 149 19.94 31.44 0.05
CA ASN A 149 19.21 31.65 -1.20
C ASN A 149 19.55 30.53 -2.19
N GLN A 150 18.75 29.48 -2.18
CA GLN A 150 18.97 28.26 -2.96
C GLN A 150 17.63 27.62 -3.35
N ASP A 151 17.69 26.70 -4.31
CA ASP A 151 16.54 25.87 -4.66
C ASP A 151 16.29 24.79 -3.58
N THR A 152 15.07 24.22 -3.56
CA THR A 152 14.67 23.16 -2.62
C THR A 152 14.38 21.87 -3.38
N TYR A 153 15.01 20.75 -3.00
CA TYR A 153 14.79 19.42 -3.58
C TYR A 153 14.21 18.43 -2.57
N LEU A 154 12.99 18.71 -2.10
CA LEU A 154 12.32 17.95 -1.05
C LEU A 154 12.18 16.45 -1.38
N THR A 155 11.70 16.10 -2.58
CA THR A 155 11.39 14.70 -2.93
C THR A 155 12.65 13.84 -2.90
N ASP A 156 13.74 14.31 -3.50
CA ASP A 156 15.02 13.59 -3.53
C ASP A 156 15.61 13.39 -2.14
N TYR A 157 15.60 14.43 -1.30
CA TYR A 157 16.24 14.33 0.01
C TYR A 157 15.41 13.56 1.03
N LEU A 158 14.08 13.58 0.91
CA LEU A 158 13.26 12.68 1.71
C LEU A 158 13.47 11.22 1.29
N TYR A 159 13.60 10.96 -0.02
CA TYR A 159 13.94 9.62 -0.52
C TYR A 159 15.29 9.13 0.04
N GLU A 160 16.34 9.96 -0.05
CA GLU A 160 17.67 9.65 0.47
C GLU A 160 17.64 9.42 2.00
N ALA A 161 16.87 10.24 2.73
CA ALA A 161 16.73 10.09 4.18
C ALA A 161 16.01 8.78 4.55
N VAL A 162 14.99 8.37 3.79
CA VAL A 162 14.30 7.08 3.96
C VAL A 162 15.24 5.91 3.71
N GLU A 163 16.05 5.94 2.64
CA GLU A 163 17.06 4.91 2.38
C GLU A 163 18.08 4.79 3.51
N LYS A 164 18.56 5.93 4.03
CA LYS A 164 19.58 5.94 5.09
C LYS A 164 19.13 5.22 6.36
N ILE A 165 17.84 5.28 6.69
CA ILE A 165 17.26 4.73 7.93
C ILE A 165 16.36 3.51 7.70
N GLU A 166 16.37 2.93 6.49
CA GLU A 166 15.41 1.87 6.11
C GLU A 166 15.47 0.65 7.06
N ASN A 167 16.65 0.38 7.62
CA ASN A 167 16.93 -0.73 8.53
C ASN A 167 16.72 -0.40 10.03
N ASP A 168 16.25 0.81 10.38
CA ASP A 168 15.98 1.15 11.78
C ASP A 168 14.81 0.33 12.32
N THR A 169 15.03 -0.43 13.39
CA THR A 169 14.03 -1.33 13.96
C THR A 169 13.14 -0.65 15.01
N GLU A 170 13.62 0.43 15.62
CA GLU A 170 12.82 1.33 16.44
C GLU A 170 11.70 2.02 15.64
N TYR A 171 10.74 2.62 16.34
CA TYR A 171 9.70 3.41 15.69
C TYR A 171 10.34 4.67 15.10
N THR A 172 10.41 4.75 13.77
CA THR A 172 11.04 5.88 13.09
C THR A 172 10.03 6.68 12.29
N ARG A 173 10.05 8.00 12.49
CA ARG A 173 9.22 8.95 11.77
C ARG A 173 10.04 10.12 11.23
N PHE A 174 9.49 10.78 10.22
CA PHE A 174 10.03 12.03 9.67
C PHE A 174 9.19 13.21 10.12
N ILE A 175 9.83 14.34 10.39
CA ILE A 175 9.18 15.65 10.50
C ILE A 175 9.81 16.56 9.46
N VAL A 176 9.08 16.82 8.39
CA VAL A 176 9.49 17.69 7.28
C VAL A 176 8.92 19.09 7.51
N ILE A 177 9.79 20.10 7.55
CA ILE A 177 9.41 21.50 7.73
C ILE A 177 9.83 22.28 6.49
N SER A 178 8.86 22.75 5.69
CA SER A 178 9.11 23.44 4.41
C SER A 178 7.89 24.28 3.98
N ASP A 179 8.05 25.11 2.96
CA ASP A 179 6.94 25.73 2.23
C ASP A 179 6.34 24.80 1.15
N GLY A 180 6.88 23.58 1.02
CA GLY A 180 6.42 22.52 0.11
C GLY A 180 6.97 22.64 -1.31
N VAL A 181 7.84 23.61 -1.57
CA VAL A 181 8.42 23.82 -2.89
C VAL A 181 9.40 22.70 -3.22
N ASP A 182 9.31 22.22 -4.46
CA ASP A 182 10.28 21.30 -5.03
C ASP A 182 10.65 21.76 -6.44
N ASN A 183 11.90 22.17 -6.63
CA ASN A 183 12.38 22.80 -7.86
C ASN A 183 13.26 21.88 -8.71
N LYS A 184 13.42 20.60 -8.35
CA LYS A 184 14.30 19.72 -9.12
C LYS A 184 13.64 19.30 -10.43
N ALA A 185 14.21 19.75 -11.56
CA ALA A 185 13.68 19.41 -12.88
C ALA A 185 13.97 17.96 -13.31
N ILE A 186 15.05 17.37 -12.79
CA ILE A 186 15.50 16.00 -13.07
C ILE A 186 15.94 15.40 -11.73
N GLY A 187 15.10 14.54 -11.17
CA GLY A 187 15.27 13.96 -9.83
C GLY A 187 14.29 12.82 -9.61
N ILE A 188 14.19 12.40 -8.35
CA ILE A 188 13.18 11.45 -7.90
C ILE A 188 11.79 12.07 -8.06
N THR A 189 10.86 11.30 -8.60
CA THR A 189 9.46 11.70 -8.75
C THR A 189 8.68 11.46 -7.46
N LYS A 190 7.55 12.15 -7.30
CA LYS A 190 6.67 11.93 -6.15
C LYS A 190 6.15 10.51 -6.09
N GLU A 191 5.87 9.93 -7.24
CA GLU A 191 5.40 8.55 -7.36
C GLU A 191 6.49 7.56 -6.92
N GLU A 192 7.76 7.79 -7.25
CA GLU A 192 8.88 6.97 -6.76
C GLU A 192 9.09 7.10 -5.25
N LEU A 193 8.95 8.32 -4.71
CA LEU A 193 8.99 8.53 -3.26
C LEU A 193 7.84 7.82 -2.54
N LEU A 194 6.61 7.93 -3.06
CA LEU A 194 5.45 7.25 -2.49
C LEU A 194 5.63 5.73 -2.55
N ALA A 195 6.12 5.18 -3.67
CA ALA A 195 6.42 3.75 -3.78
C ALA A 195 7.47 3.30 -2.75
N LYS A 196 8.50 4.11 -2.48
CA LYS A 196 9.49 3.81 -1.43
C LYS A 196 8.88 3.87 -0.03
N LEU A 197 8.00 4.82 0.23
CA LEU A 197 7.26 4.92 1.50
C LEU A 197 6.21 3.81 1.66
N GLU A 198 5.74 3.21 0.57
CA GLU A 198 4.91 1.99 0.61
C GLU A 198 5.76 0.73 0.87
N GLU A 199 6.93 0.63 0.24
CA GLU A 199 7.89 -0.48 0.43
C GLU A 199 8.50 -0.47 1.84
N THR A 200 8.80 0.72 2.36
CA THR A 200 9.38 0.94 3.69
C THR A 200 8.51 1.93 4.48
N PRO A 201 7.36 1.47 5.03
CA PRO A 201 6.42 2.35 5.72
C PRO A 201 7.06 3.08 6.90
N ARG A 202 7.10 4.41 6.80
CA ARG A 202 7.55 5.34 7.85
C ARG A 202 6.61 6.55 7.84
N PRO A 203 6.08 6.97 8.99
CA PRO A 203 5.22 8.14 9.04
C PRO A 203 6.00 9.41 8.70
N VAL A 204 5.47 10.21 7.78
CA VAL A 204 6.02 11.51 7.41
C VAL A 204 5.07 12.58 7.94
N TYR A 205 5.54 13.38 8.89
CA TYR A 205 4.80 14.51 9.43
C TYR A 205 5.27 15.75 8.68
N THR A 206 4.34 16.64 8.35
CA THR A 206 4.66 17.82 7.55
C THR A 206 4.20 19.08 8.27
N ILE A 207 5.14 19.99 8.52
CA ILE A 207 4.88 21.30 9.08
C ILE A 207 5.09 22.34 7.97
N GLY A 208 3.97 22.79 7.40
CA GLY A 208 3.93 23.78 6.34
C GLY A 208 3.74 25.20 6.84
N HIS A 209 4.03 26.16 5.98
CA HIS A 209 3.65 27.56 6.18
C HIS A 209 3.28 28.21 4.86
N VAL A 210 2.40 29.21 4.93
CA VAL A 210 1.98 29.96 3.75
C VAL A 210 3.11 30.89 3.29
N TYR A 211 3.48 30.76 2.02
CA TYR A 211 4.40 31.66 1.35
C TYR A 211 3.89 32.00 -0.05
N LYS A 212 3.53 33.27 -0.27
CA LYS A 212 2.94 33.75 -1.53
C LYS A 212 1.71 32.91 -1.92
N ASP A 213 1.75 32.21 -3.05
CA ASP A 213 0.69 31.34 -3.56
C ASP A 213 1.23 29.91 -3.72
N ASN A 214 1.76 29.35 -2.63
CA ASN A 214 2.31 27.99 -2.55
C ASN A 214 1.25 26.93 -2.18
N SER A 215 -0.03 27.20 -2.46
CA SER A 215 -1.13 26.31 -2.05
C SER A 215 -1.05 24.92 -2.69
N SER A 216 -0.49 24.83 -3.91
CA SER A 216 -0.33 23.56 -4.62
C SER A 216 0.83 22.73 -4.08
N GLU A 217 1.89 23.41 -3.68
CA GLU A 217 3.13 22.91 -3.09
C GLU A 217 2.85 22.33 -1.71
N LEU A 218 2.16 23.08 -0.84
CA LEU A 218 1.70 22.60 0.45
C LEU A 218 0.77 21.38 0.32
N LYS A 219 -0.18 21.40 -0.62
CA LYS A 219 -1.07 20.26 -0.85
C LYS A 219 -0.30 18.98 -1.23
N ASN A 220 0.74 19.12 -2.04
CA ASN A 220 1.58 18.00 -2.43
C ASN A 220 2.42 17.49 -1.27
N MET A 221 3.01 18.38 -0.48
CA MET A 221 3.75 18.00 0.73
C MET A 221 2.84 17.28 1.72
N PHE A 222 1.66 17.83 2.03
CA PHE A 222 0.67 17.23 2.93
C PHE A 222 0.11 15.89 2.43
N ALA A 223 0.19 15.62 1.12
CA ALA A 223 -0.16 14.30 0.60
C ALA A 223 0.75 13.19 1.13
N LEU A 224 2.03 13.50 1.44
CA LEU A 224 2.97 12.55 2.03
C LEU A 224 2.49 12.11 3.43
N SER A 225 2.03 13.06 4.25
CA SER A 225 1.48 12.78 5.58
C SER A 225 0.23 11.91 5.50
N ARG A 226 -0.70 12.25 4.61
CA ARG A 226 -1.92 11.46 4.41
C ARG A 226 -1.63 10.04 3.91
N ALA A 227 -0.63 9.87 3.03
CA ALA A 227 -0.26 8.56 2.50
C ALA A 227 0.45 7.66 3.53
N THR A 228 1.12 8.25 4.54
CA THR A 228 1.97 7.52 5.50
C THR A 228 1.39 7.43 6.91
N GLY A 229 0.15 7.92 7.12
CA GLY A 229 -0.46 8.01 8.46
C GLY A 229 0.22 9.06 9.35
N GLY A 230 0.87 10.06 8.75
CA GLY A 230 1.48 11.19 9.45
C GLY A 230 0.54 12.39 9.63
N LYS A 231 1.00 13.38 10.40
CA LYS A 231 0.23 14.60 10.69
C LYS A 231 0.54 15.73 9.70
N GLU A 232 -0.50 16.39 9.19
CA GLU A 232 -0.39 17.62 8.39
C GLU A 232 -0.66 18.84 9.26
N LEU A 233 0.32 19.72 9.41
CA LEU A 233 0.28 20.87 10.30
C LEU A 233 0.63 22.12 9.51
N LEU A 234 -0.26 23.11 9.47
CA LEU A 234 0.01 24.41 8.86
C LEU A 234 0.23 25.43 9.97
N ILE A 235 1.42 26.04 10.07
CA ILE A 235 1.75 27.00 11.13
C ILE A 235 0.70 28.12 11.24
N ASP A 236 0.20 28.60 10.10
CA ASP A 236 -0.79 29.66 10.02
C ASP A 236 -2.16 29.31 10.64
N ASP A 237 -2.45 28.03 10.86
CA ASP A 237 -3.70 27.57 11.51
C ASP A 237 -3.63 27.64 13.05
N TYR A 238 -2.47 27.93 13.63
CA TYR A 238 -2.25 27.92 15.07
C TYR A 238 -1.93 29.32 15.61
N GLU A 239 -2.74 29.79 16.57
CA GLU A 239 -2.41 30.99 17.36
C GLU A 239 -1.36 30.69 18.45
N ASP A 240 -1.37 29.46 18.97
CA ASP A 240 -0.44 28.97 20.00
C ASP A 240 0.44 27.86 19.43
N ILE A 241 1.73 28.19 19.26
CA ILE A 241 2.77 27.28 18.76
C ILE A 241 2.90 26.03 19.64
N GLY A 242 2.62 26.13 20.94
CA GLY A 242 2.72 25.00 21.86
C GLY A 242 1.72 23.88 21.56
N LEU A 243 0.66 24.15 20.78
CA LEU A 243 -0.25 23.10 20.30
C LEU A 243 0.39 22.23 19.22
N ILE A 244 1.17 22.84 18.30
CA ILE A 244 1.93 22.11 17.28
C ILE A 244 2.90 21.15 17.98
N THR A 245 3.67 21.66 18.94
CA THR A 245 4.65 20.87 19.70
C THR A 245 3.99 19.68 20.42
N LYS A 246 2.84 19.89 21.05
CA LYS A 246 2.08 18.81 21.71
C LYS A 246 1.56 17.77 20.74
N GLU A 247 1.06 18.19 19.59
CA GLU A 247 0.55 17.28 18.57
C GLU A 247 1.67 16.40 18.01
N ILE A 248 2.85 16.96 17.75
CA ILE A 248 3.98 16.15 17.28
C ILE A 248 4.62 15.31 18.40
N HIS A 249 4.51 15.68 19.68
CA HIS A 249 5.03 14.87 20.80
C HIS A 249 4.10 13.73 21.27
N ASP A 250 2.91 13.59 20.70
CA ASP A 250 1.97 12.58 21.14
C ASP A 250 2.23 11.21 20.49
N PHE A 251 2.81 10.30 21.28
CA PHE A 251 2.99 8.87 20.95
C PHE A 251 2.04 7.97 21.74
N SER A 252 1.10 8.52 22.50
CA SER A 252 0.31 7.76 23.49
C SER A 252 -0.60 6.68 22.87
N HIS A 253 -0.84 6.78 21.57
CA HIS A 253 -1.66 5.87 20.78
C HIS A 253 -0.85 4.90 19.92
N ILE A 254 0.48 4.89 20.03
CA ILE A 254 1.35 4.03 19.21
C ILE A 254 1.74 2.80 20.01
N TYR A 255 1.55 1.64 19.42
CA TYR A 255 1.89 0.32 19.97
C TYR A 255 2.85 -0.38 19.01
N SER A 256 3.68 -1.28 19.54
CA SER A 256 4.40 -2.23 18.69
C SER A 256 3.85 -3.63 18.87
N ILE A 257 3.66 -4.35 17.77
CA ILE A 257 3.32 -5.77 17.79
C ILE A 257 4.52 -6.52 17.22
N GLN A 258 5.10 -7.39 18.02
CA GLN A 258 6.24 -8.22 17.65
C GLN A 258 5.83 -9.68 17.59
N MET A 259 6.35 -10.42 16.64
CA MET A 259 6.02 -11.84 16.45
C MET A 259 7.16 -12.56 15.76
N ASP A 260 7.28 -13.87 15.98
CA ASP A 260 8.30 -14.66 15.31
C ASP A 260 7.85 -15.00 13.88
N VAL A 261 8.78 -14.95 12.93
CA VAL A 261 8.55 -15.37 11.55
C VAL A 261 8.39 -16.91 11.53
N PRO A 262 7.33 -17.47 10.91
CA PRO A 262 7.21 -18.90 10.74
C PRO A 262 8.32 -19.47 9.84
N GLU A 263 8.96 -20.58 10.23
CA GLU A 263 10.09 -21.16 9.47
C GLU A 263 9.73 -21.51 8.01
N ASN A 264 8.47 -21.88 7.77
CA ASN A 264 7.98 -22.28 6.44
C ASN A 264 7.92 -21.14 5.41
N VAL A 265 8.04 -19.88 5.85
CA VAL A 265 8.00 -18.71 4.97
C VAL A 265 9.33 -17.96 4.93
N MET A 266 10.40 -18.53 5.47
CA MET A 266 11.74 -17.92 5.45
C MET A 266 12.47 -18.16 4.11
N ASP A 267 11.84 -17.77 3.01
CA ASP A 267 12.28 -18.02 1.63
C ASP A 267 12.82 -16.78 0.89
N GLY A 268 12.79 -15.61 1.52
CA GLY A 268 13.22 -14.36 0.91
C GLY A 268 12.12 -13.59 0.16
N GLU A 269 10.92 -14.16 0.02
CA GLU A 269 9.83 -13.52 -0.72
C GLU A 269 9.05 -12.50 0.13
N SER A 270 8.45 -11.51 -0.53
CA SER A 270 7.47 -10.61 0.11
C SER A 270 6.19 -11.37 0.44
N ARG A 271 5.75 -11.27 1.69
CA ARG A 271 4.54 -11.95 2.18
C ARG A 271 3.63 -10.95 2.89
N HIS A 272 2.32 -11.13 2.71
CA HIS A 272 1.33 -10.40 3.47
C HIS A 272 1.17 -10.96 4.88
N ILE A 273 0.93 -10.04 5.80
CA ILE A 273 0.69 -10.29 7.22
C ILE A 273 -0.71 -9.81 7.55
N LEU A 274 -1.45 -10.63 8.30
CA LEU A 274 -2.72 -10.26 8.91
C LEU A 274 -2.56 -10.28 10.43
N MET A 275 -2.88 -9.17 11.08
CA MET A 275 -2.91 -9.00 12.53
C MET A 275 -4.35 -8.82 12.99
N ASN A 276 -4.80 -9.68 13.90
CA ASN A 276 -6.07 -9.54 14.61
C ASN A 276 -5.77 -8.87 15.96
N ILE A 277 -6.18 -7.63 16.13
CA ILE A 277 -5.86 -6.76 17.26
C ILE A 277 -7.05 -6.69 18.21
N HIS A 278 -6.86 -7.11 19.45
CA HIS A 278 -7.88 -7.10 20.48
C HIS A 278 -7.77 -5.85 21.34
N THR A 279 -8.75 -4.95 21.24
CA THR A 279 -8.73 -3.66 21.96
C THR A 279 -9.89 -3.55 22.96
N ASP A 280 -9.85 -2.54 23.83
CA ASP A 280 -10.96 -2.22 24.74
C ASP A 280 -12.25 -1.82 24.01
N GLY A 281 -12.15 -1.34 22.76
CA GLY A 281 -13.28 -0.90 21.95
C GLY A 281 -13.79 -1.93 20.93
N GLY A 282 -13.13 -3.09 20.84
CA GLY A 282 -13.48 -4.17 19.91
C GLY A 282 -12.27 -4.77 19.21
N ASP A 283 -12.51 -5.84 18.45
CA ASP A 283 -11.48 -6.47 17.63
C ASP A 283 -11.35 -5.74 16.29
N VAL A 284 -10.12 -5.48 15.88
CA VAL A 284 -9.76 -4.77 14.63
C VAL A 284 -8.76 -5.62 13.86
N GLU A 285 -8.88 -5.67 12.54
CA GLU A 285 -7.93 -6.35 11.67
C GLU A 285 -7.00 -5.31 11.02
N ALA A 286 -5.70 -5.59 10.96
CA ALA A 286 -4.71 -4.77 10.26
C ALA A 286 -3.85 -5.64 9.36
N THR A 287 -3.50 -5.14 8.18
CA THR A 287 -2.68 -5.87 7.20
C THR A 287 -1.41 -5.09 6.84
N GLY A 288 -0.37 -5.83 6.47
CA GLY A 288 0.88 -5.28 5.94
C GLY A 288 1.57 -6.26 5.00
N GLU A 289 2.63 -5.83 4.36
CA GLU A 289 3.48 -6.64 3.49
C GLU A 289 4.94 -6.43 3.92
N VAL A 290 5.72 -7.51 3.98
CA VAL A 290 7.14 -7.42 4.30
C VAL A 290 7.91 -8.57 3.65
N SER A 291 9.16 -8.33 3.28
CA SER A 291 10.10 -9.33 2.78
C SER A 291 10.54 -10.28 3.89
N MET A 292 10.40 -11.58 3.67
CA MET A 292 10.82 -12.60 4.63
C MET A 292 12.33 -12.81 4.62
N PRO A 293 12.95 -13.20 5.76
CA PRO A 293 14.38 -13.50 5.81
C PRO A 293 14.69 -14.85 5.16
N PHE A 294 15.91 -15.04 4.67
CA PHE A 294 16.36 -16.36 4.20
C PHE A 294 16.73 -17.26 5.38
N THR A 295 16.25 -18.51 5.36
CA THR A 295 16.85 -19.59 6.16
C THR A 295 17.41 -20.66 5.23
N LEU A 296 18.63 -21.13 5.52
CA LEU A 296 19.21 -22.27 4.82
C LEU A 296 18.32 -23.49 5.08
N ALA A 297 17.76 -24.07 4.02
CA ALA A 297 17.05 -25.32 4.12
C ALA A 297 17.94 -26.34 4.86
N PRO A 298 17.39 -27.12 5.81
CA PRO A 298 18.13 -28.23 6.40
C PRO A 298 18.68 -29.08 5.25
N GLU A 299 19.98 -29.41 5.29
CA GLU A 299 20.52 -30.39 4.35
C GLU A 299 19.63 -31.63 4.43
N GLU A 300 18.99 -31.99 3.30
CA GLU A 300 18.28 -33.25 3.21
C GLU A 300 19.24 -34.33 3.72
N PRO A 301 18.82 -35.18 4.67
CA PRO A 301 19.67 -36.27 5.11
C PRO A 301 20.06 -37.04 3.85
N GLU A 302 21.38 -37.08 3.56
CA GLU A 302 21.88 -37.83 2.41
C GLU A 302 21.19 -39.19 2.41
N PRO A 303 20.65 -39.66 1.26
CA PRO A 303 19.93 -40.90 1.21
C PRO A 303 20.81 -41.98 1.82
N SER A 304 20.38 -42.46 3.00
CA SER A 304 21.02 -43.57 3.70
C SER A 304 21.21 -44.67 2.69
N ALA A 305 22.48 -44.98 2.39
CA ALA A 305 22.85 -45.97 1.40
C ALA A 305 21.93 -47.19 1.49
N GLU A 306 21.23 -47.50 0.40
CA GLU A 306 20.42 -48.71 0.31
C GLU A 306 21.27 -49.91 0.75
N PRO A 307 20.72 -50.84 1.55
CA PRO A 307 21.46 -52.03 1.94
C PRO A 307 21.86 -52.78 0.67
N THR A 308 23.17 -52.93 0.49
CA THR A 308 23.78 -53.72 -0.58
C THR A 308 23.04 -55.05 -0.70
N ALA A 309 22.35 -55.23 -1.83
CA ALA A 309 21.70 -56.49 -2.15
C ALA A 309 22.76 -57.60 -2.14
N ALA A 310 22.49 -58.66 -1.36
CA ALA A 310 23.29 -59.88 -1.38
C ALA A 310 23.37 -60.45 -2.81
N PRO A 311 24.50 -61.07 -3.21
CA PRO A 311 24.66 -61.57 -4.56
C PRO A 311 23.65 -62.69 -4.83
N THR A 312 22.78 -62.46 -5.80
CA THR A 312 21.91 -63.47 -6.42
C THR A 312 22.79 -64.56 -7.08
N PRO A 313 22.53 -65.86 -6.88
CA PRO A 313 23.30 -66.91 -7.54
C PRO A 313 23.03 -66.94 -9.05
N GLU A 314 24.08 -67.20 -9.82
CA GLU A 314 24.07 -67.29 -11.29
C GLU A 314 22.99 -68.25 -11.84
N PRO A 315 22.31 -67.91 -12.94
CA PRO A 315 21.46 -68.85 -13.65
C PRO A 315 22.31 -69.80 -14.52
N THR A 316 21.96 -71.09 -14.44
CA THR A 316 22.44 -72.16 -15.33
C THR A 316 22.05 -71.89 -16.79
N PRO A 317 22.92 -72.17 -17.78
CA PRO A 317 22.65 -71.82 -19.18
C PRO A 317 21.63 -72.78 -19.82
N ALA A 318 20.61 -72.22 -20.47
CA ALA A 318 19.73 -72.92 -21.41
C ALA A 318 20.26 -72.78 -22.85
N PRO A 319 19.95 -73.73 -23.75
CA PRO A 319 20.70 -73.91 -24.99
C PRO A 319 20.30 -72.94 -26.10
N THR A 320 21.31 -72.65 -26.91
CA THR A 320 21.32 -71.94 -28.18
C THR A 320 20.20 -72.37 -29.15
N THR A 321 19.46 -71.37 -29.64
CA THR A 321 18.82 -71.41 -30.96
C THR A 321 19.37 -70.29 -31.84
N ALA A 322 19.67 -70.67 -33.08
CA ALA A 322 20.31 -69.91 -34.15
C ALA A 322 19.41 -68.77 -34.71
N PRO A 323 19.95 -67.89 -35.57
CA PRO A 323 19.51 -66.50 -35.72
C PRO A 323 18.34 -66.33 -36.69
N THR A 324 17.57 -65.25 -36.50
CA THR A 324 16.55 -64.75 -37.43
C THR A 324 16.79 -63.24 -37.61
N PRO A 325 16.67 -62.70 -38.84
CA PRO A 325 17.59 -61.69 -39.38
C PRO A 325 17.30 -60.23 -38.99
N GLU A 326 18.35 -59.43 -39.10
CA GLU A 326 18.43 -57.98 -38.88
C GLU A 326 17.29 -57.19 -39.54
N ALA A 327 16.59 -56.39 -38.73
CA ALA A 327 15.79 -55.27 -39.22
C ALA A 327 16.73 -54.07 -39.45
N ILE A 328 16.77 -53.64 -40.70
CA ILE A 328 17.49 -52.48 -41.24
C ILE A 328 17.05 -51.20 -40.50
N PRO A 329 17.97 -50.30 -40.10
CA PRO A 329 17.60 -49.01 -39.54
C PRO A 329 17.03 -48.10 -40.64
N VAL A 330 15.84 -47.57 -40.40
CA VAL A 330 15.19 -46.54 -41.22
C VAL A 330 15.99 -45.23 -41.11
N PRO A 331 16.39 -44.58 -42.22
CA PRO A 331 17.16 -43.34 -42.17
C PRO A 331 16.25 -42.14 -41.83
N GLU A 332 16.69 -41.30 -40.90
CA GLU A 332 16.08 -40.00 -40.62
C GLU A 332 16.23 -39.04 -41.84
N PRO A 333 15.23 -38.21 -42.15
CA PRO A 333 15.35 -37.24 -43.23
C PRO A 333 16.22 -36.03 -42.83
N PRO A 334 17.02 -35.48 -43.76
CA PRO A 334 18.02 -34.46 -43.46
C PRO A 334 17.41 -33.09 -43.16
N ARG A 335 17.91 -32.45 -42.09
CA ARG A 335 17.70 -31.03 -41.81
C ARG A 335 18.38 -30.21 -42.91
N LYS A 336 17.60 -29.50 -43.72
CA LYS A 336 18.11 -28.53 -44.70
C LYS A 336 18.56 -27.27 -43.97
N GLY A 337 19.85 -26.97 -44.09
CA GLY A 337 20.40 -25.65 -43.76
C GLY A 337 19.81 -24.56 -44.66
N ILE A 338 19.51 -23.42 -44.06
CA ILE A 338 19.13 -22.20 -44.77
C ILE A 338 20.40 -21.35 -44.88
N GLY A 339 20.82 -21.14 -46.13
CA GLY A 339 21.94 -20.31 -46.50
C GLY A 339 21.64 -18.82 -46.32
N VAL A 340 22.69 -18.12 -45.92
CA VAL A 340 22.83 -16.67 -45.92
C VAL A 340 22.92 -16.18 -47.37
N GLU A 341 22.10 -15.20 -47.77
CA GLU A 341 22.52 -14.06 -48.62
C GLU A 341 21.40 -13.01 -48.81
N LYS A 342 21.74 -11.76 -48.43
CA LYS A 342 21.43 -10.45 -49.04
C LYS A 342 19.95 -10.15 -49.39
N THR A 343 19.37 -9.06 -48.89
CA THR A 343 19.50 -7.76 -49.58
C THR A 343 19.04 -6.59 -48.70
N ALA A 344 19.90 -5.59 -48.57
CA ALA A 344 19.58 -4.24 -48.13
C ALA A 344 18.71 -3.55 -49.20
N GLY A 345 17.50 -3.09 -48.83
CA GLY A 345 16.62 -2.43 -49.79
C GLY A 345 15.35 -1.77 -49.24
N VAL A 346 15.11 -1.79 -47.93
CA VAL A 346 13.83 -1.31 -47.35
C VAL A 346 14.00 -0.02 -46.52
N VAL A 347 15.19 0.25 -45.98
CA VAL A 347 15.41 1.41 -45.09
C VAL A 347 15.49 2.75 -45.85
N ILE A 348 15.91 2.75 -47.13
CA ILE A 348 16.02 3.96 -47.95
C ILE A 348 14.65 4.46 -48.44
N LEU A 349 13.66 3.56 -48.58
CA LEU A 349 12.34 3.88 -49.12
C LEU A 349 11.42 4.50 -48.04
N VAL A 350 11.57 4.09 -46.77
CA VAL A 350 10.82 4.67 -45.64
C VAL A 350 11.29 6.09 -45.32
N ILE A 351 12.60 6.35 -45.37
CA ILE A 351 13.14 7.70 -45.16
C ILE A 351 12.70 8.66 -46.27
N ALA A 352 12.66 8.20 -47.53
CA ALA A 352 12.18 9.00 -48.66
C ALA A 352 10.68 9.35 -48.56
N VAL A 353 9.84 8.45 -48.04
CA VAL A 353 8.40 8.68 -47.86
C VAL A 353 8.13 9.64 -46.70
N ILE A 354 8.86 9.53 -45.59
CA ILE A 354 8.74 10.46 -44.44
C ILE A 354 9.17 11.88 -44.84
N PHE A 355 10.25 12.01 -45.64
CA PHE A 355 10.73 13.32 -46.12
C PHE A 355 9.75 13.99 -47.11
N LEU A 356 9.00 13.20 -47.88
CA LEU A 356 7.99 13.70 -48.84
C LEU A 356 6.70 14.15 -48.14
N VAL A 357 6.29 13.49 -47.05
CA VAL A 357 5.10 13.86 -46.27
C VAL A 357 5.36 15.10 -45.40
N LEU A 358 6.58 15.26 -44.84
CA LEU A 358 6.92 16.41 -44.02
C LEU A 358 7.11 17.72 -44.81
N ASN A 359 7.32 17.66 -46.13
CA ASN A 359 7.51 18.85 -46.98
C ASN A 359 6.25 19.38 -47.68
N GLN A 360 5.08 18.75 -47.53
CA GLN A 360 3.84 19.22 -48.18
C GLN A 360 2.87 19.98 -47.28
N LYS A 361 3.18 20.21 -45.99
CA LYS A 361 2.30 20.98 -45.10
C LYS A 361 2.99 22.12 -44.34
N LYS A 362 3.70 22.99 -45.06
CA LYS A 362 3.93 24.40 -44.66
C LYS A 362 3.99 25.33 -45.87
N LYS A 363 2.91 26.09 -46.10
CA LYS A 363 2.78 27.43 -46.74
C LYS A 363 1.27 27.66 -46.98
N LYS A 364 0.59 28.71 -46.52
CA LYS A 364 0.97 30.12 -46.35
C LYS A 364 0.10 30.84 -45.29
N SER A 365 0.73 31.88 -44.77
CA SER A 365 0.38 32.92 -43.80
C SER A 365 -0.72 33.94 -44.20
N SER A 366 -1.38 34.49 -43.15
CA SER A 366 -1.90 35.87 -42.90
C SER A 366 -2.87 36.52 -43.90
N ASN A 367 -3.93 37.25 -43.51
CA ASN A 367 -3.92 38.53 -42.77
C ASN A 367 -5.35 39.10 -42.57
N LYS A 368 -5.60 39.89 -41.48
CA LYS A 368 -6.56 41.02 -41.23
C LYS A 368 -8.02 40.98 -41.79
N SER A 369 -9.10 41.46 -41.15
CA SER A 369 -9.35 42.38 -40.02
C SER A 369 -10.85 42.48 -39.67
N ARG A 370 -11.13 43.02 -38.47
CA ARG A 370 -12.31 43.80 -37.99
C ARG A 370 -13.66 43.08 -37.76
N GLY A 371 -14.17 43.29 -36.56
CA GLY A 371 -15.32 42.59 -35.98
C GLY A 371 -16.65 43.33 -35.98
N VAL A 372 -17.65 42.59 -35.49
CA VAL A 372 -18.93 43.04 -34.93
C VAL A 372 -19.36 41.99 -33.89
N LYS A 373 -19.86 42.40 -32.72
CA LYS A 373 -20.61 41.61 -31.71
C LYS A 373 -22.06 42.14 -31.69
N PRO A 374 -23.08 41.49 -31.08
CA PRO A 374 -23.30 40.07 -30.68
C PRO A 374 -24.73 39.59 -31.18
N PRO A 375 -25.41 38.50 -30.69
CA PRO A 375 -25.85 38.29 -29.30
C PRO A 375 -25.66 36.88 -28.71
N VAL A 376 -25.75 36.82 -27.39
CA VAL A 376 -25.76 35.66 -26.49
C VAL A 376 -27.03 34.81 -26.69
N PRO A 377 -26.95 33.46 -26.63
CA PRO A 377 -28.09 32.62 -26.30
C PRO A 377 -28.01 32.13 -24.84
N GLU A 378 -29.09 32.40 -24.12
CA GLU A 378 -29.46 31.85 -22.82
C GLU A 378 -29.85 30.35 -22.96
N PRO A 379 -29.65 29.50 -21.94
CA PRO A 379 -29.69 28.05 -22.09
C PRO A 379 -31.12 27.49 -22.01
N ALA A 380 -31.41 26.46 -22.81
CA ALA A 380 -32.63 25.67 -22.71
C ALA A 380 -32.35 24.30 -22.04
N PRO A 381 -33.32 23.74 -21.30
CA PRO A 381 -33.10 22.77 -20.24
C PRO A 381 -33.10 21.32 -20.74
N LYS A 382 -32.28 20.46 -20.13
CA LYS A 382 -32.34 18.99 -20.24
C LYS A 382 -31.92 18.41 -18.88
N SER A 383 -32.91 17.99 -18.09
CA SER A 383 -33.32 16.59 -17.89
C SER A 383 -32.40 15.89 -16.89
N VAL A 384 -32.89 15.85 -15.65
CA VAL A 384 -32.38 15.03 -14.55
C VAL A 384 -32.48 13.57 -14.96
N SER A 385 -31.34 12.90 -15.07
CA SER A 385 -31.23 11.46 -14.91
C SER A 385 -30.60 11.23 -13.55
N GLU A 386 -31.35 10.60 -12.65
CA GLU A 386 -30.86 10.01 -11.43
C GLU A 386 -29.83 8.93 -11.85
N GLU A 387 -28.55 9.23 -11.66
CA GLU A 387 -27.51 8.22 -11.59
C GLU A 387 -27.24 8.01 -10.10
N ASP A 388 -27.50 6.79 -9.64
CA ASP A 388 -27.14 6.33 -8.31
C ASP A 388 -25.69 6.71 -8.02
N GLU A 389 -25.48 7.49 -6.95
CA GLU A 389 -24.17 7.78 -6.39
C GLU A 389 -23.53 6.46 -5.93
N THR A 390 -22.82 5.78 -6.82
CA THR A 390 -21.70 4.93 -6.39
C THR A 390 -20.56 5.86 -6.02
N THR A 391 -20.43 6.07 -4.71
CA THR A 391 -19.32 6.76 -4.07
C THR A 391 -17.99 6.23 -4.61
N ILE A 392 -17.14 7.17 -5.05
CA ILE A 392 -15.76 6.93 -5.42
C ILE A 392 -15.03 6.44 -4.15
N LEU A 393 -14.54 5.20 -4.13
CA LEU A 393 -13.81 4.63 -3.00
C LEU A 393 -12.47 4.07 -3.49
N ASP A 394 -11.46 4.93 -3.47
CA ASP A 394 -10.05 4.57 -3.61
C ASP A 394 -9.59 4.01 -2.26
N GLY A 395 -9.81 2.71 -2.04
CA GLY A 395 -9.54 2.03 -0.75
C GLY A 395 -9.06 0.61 -0.98
N ARG A 396 -8.23 0.11 -0.06
CA ARG A 396 -7.83 -1.31 -0.03
C ARG A 396 -9.00 -2.14 0.47
N TYR A 397 -9.09 -3.39 0.01
CA TYR A 397 -10.20 -4.28 0.39
C TYR A 397 -9.66 -5.64 0.86
N LEU A 398 -10.29 -6.22 1.87
CA LEU A 398 -10.09 -7.59 2.30
C LEU A 398 -11.11 -8.51 1.61
N LEU A 399 -10.63 -9.53 0.91
CA LEU A 399 -11.46 -10.64 0.42
C LEU A 399 -11.67 -11.64 1.57
N VAL A 400 -12.92 -11.86 1.94
CA VAL A 400 -13.31 -12.84 2.94
C VAL A 400 -14.11 -13.96 2.28
N LEU A 401 -13.62 -15.19 2.38
CA LEU A 401 -14.32 -16.40 1.92
C LEU A 401 -14.70 -17.25 3.13
N ARG A 402 -16.00 -17.34 3.43
CA ARG A 402 -16.51 -18.20 4.51
C ARG A 402 -17.14 -19.46 3.92
N ASP A 403 -16.63 -20.62 4.32
CA ASP A 403 -17.14 -21.92 3.89
C ASP A 403 -18.58 -22.10 4.41
N ARG A 404 -19.52 -22.40 3.50
CA ARG A 404 -20.94 -22.55 3.85
C ARG A 404 -21.25 -23.87 4.57
N ALA A 405 -20.43 -24.90 4.36
CA ALA A 405 -20.58 -26.19 5.02
C ALA A 405 -19.88 -26.19 6.39
N ASN A 406 -18.82 -25.41 6.56
CA ASN A 406 -18.13 -25.20 7.82
C ASN A 406 -17.92 -23.70 8.12
N PRO A 407 -18.86 -23.03 8.79
CA PRO A 407 -18.80 -21.59 9.04
C PRO A 407 -17.59 -21.11 9.87
N GLU A 408 -16.91 -21.99 10.60
CA GLU A 408 -15.68 -21.67 11.33
C GLU A 408 -14.46 -21.57 10.40
N ARG A 409 -14.55 -22.10 9.19
CA ARG A 409 -13.50 -22.01 8.17
C ARG A 409 -13.69 -20.73 7.35
N ILE A 410 -12.88 -19.73 7.68
CA ILE A 410 -12.87 -18.42 7.05
C ILE A 410 -11.48 -18.17 6.50
N PHE A 411 -11.39 -17.85 5.22
CA PHE A 411 -10.18 -17.37 4.58
C PHE A 411 -10.27 -15.86 4.39
N ARG A 412 -9.18 -15.16 4.67
CA ARG A 412 -9.07 -13.70 4.53
C ARG A 412 -7.80 -13.38 3.77
N TYR A 413 -7.88 -12.52 2.77
CA TYR A 413 -6.70 -12.10 2.00
C TYR A 413 -6.90 -10.69 1.42
N PRO A 414 -5.92 -9.77 1.54
CA PRO A 414 -6.04 -8.41 1.00
C PRO A 414 -6.05 -8.42 -0.54
N MET A 415 -6.86 -7.55 -1.15
CA MET A 415 -7.05 -7.44 -2.59
C MET A 415 -6.17 -6.35 -3.21
N ASP A 416 -4.86 -6.46 -3.01
CA ASP A 416 -3.87 -5.54 -3.59
C ASP A 416 -3.53 -5.89 -5.06
N GLY A 417 -4.24 -6.85 -5.65
CA GLY A 417 -4.06 -7.32 -7.01
C GLY A 417 -4.94 -8.52 -7.35
N HIS A 418 -4.33 -9.54 -7.96
CA HIS A 418 -4.99 -10.81 -8.29
C HIS A 418 -4.84 -11.81 -7.13
N VAL A 419 -5.95 -12.26 -6.58
CA VAL A 419 -6.00 -13.26 -5.51
C VAL A 419 -6.46 -14.60 -6.10
N ILE A 420 -5.54 -15.54 -6.21
CA ILE A 420 -5.79 -16.88 -6.74
C ILE A 420 -6.24 -17.80 -5.60
N VAL A 421 -7.33 -18.52 -5.83
CA VAL A 421 -7.87 -19.52 -4.93
C VAL A 421 -7.75 -20.90 -5.58
N GLY A 422 -7.27 -21.88 -4.84
CA GLY A 422 -7.13 -23.24 -5.37
C GLY A 422 -6.53 -24.22 -4.36
N ARG A 423 -6.31 -25.45 -4.80
CA ARG A 423 -5.86 -26.55 -3.94
C ARG A 423 -4.33 -26.60 -3.76
N ASN A 424 -3.57 -26.05 -4.70
CA ASN A 424 -2.11 -26.15 -4.67
C ASN A 424 -1.52 -25.00 -3.85
N ILE A 425 -1.12 -25.29 -2.62
CA ILE A 425 -0.61 -24.33 -1.64
C ILE A 425 0.54 -23.47 -2.19
N ASP A 426 1.40 -24.05 -3.03
CA ASP A 426 2.59 -23.34 -3.55
C ASP A 426 2.27 -22.37 -4.69
N MET A 427 1.03 -22.31 -5.17
CA MET A 427 0.64 -21.56 -6.38
C MET A 427 -0.54 -20.60 -6.18
N VAL A 428 -1.04 -20.46 -4.94
CA VAL A 428 -2.27 -19.74 -4.63
C VAL A 428 -2.14 -18.93 -3.34
N GLN A 429 -2.89 -17.82 -3.27
CA GLN A 429 -2.96 -16.99 -2.07
C GLN A 429 -3.93 -17.57 -1.03
N ILE A 430 -5.01 -18.20 -1.49
CA ILE A 430 -6.00 -18.87 -0.62
C ILE A 430 -6.03 -20.37 -0.92
N PRO A 431 -5.41 -21.22 -0.07
CA PRO A 431 -5.42 -22.67 -0.25
C PRO A 431 -6.73 -23.30 0.25
N VAL A 432 -7.39 -24.03 -0.65
CA VAL A 432 -8.54 -24.89 -0.37
C VAL A 432 -8.09 -26.34 -0.55
N ASP A 433 -7.14 -26.76 0.27
CA ASP A 433 -6.41 -28.03 0.18
C ASP A 433 -7.19 -29.26 0.69
N TYR A 434 -8.23 -29.01 1.49
CA TYR A 434 -9.06 -30.04 2.11
C TYR A 434 -10.06 -30.72 1.15
N ASP A 435 -10.30 -30.16 -0.04
CA ASP A 435 -11.24 -30.72 -1.01
C ASP A 435 -10.55 -31.04 -2.35
N GLN A 436 -10.52 -32.32 -2.71
CA GLN A 436 -9.84 -32.83 -3.91
C GLN A 436 -10.54 -32.44 -5.23
N THR A 437 -11.77 -31.93 -5.17
CA THR A 437 -12.49 -31.42 -6.34
C THR A 437 -12.06 -30.00 -6.72
N VAL A 438 -11.25 -29.34 -5.89
CA VAL A 438 -10.68 -28.03 -6.21
C VAL A 438 -9.39 -28.22 -7.03
N SER A 439 -9.30 -27.55 -8.18
CA SER A 439 -8.08 -27.51 -9.00
C SER A 439 -6.93 -26.77 -8.31
N GLY A 440 -5.68 -27.07 -8.71
CA GLY A 440 -4.47 -26.46 -8.13
C GLY A 440 -4.52 -24.94 -8.09
N GLN A 441 -4.82 -24.31 -9.23
CA GLN A 441 -5.29 -22.93 -9.35
C GLN A 441 -6.70 -23.01 -9.91
N HIS A 442 -7.71 -22.55 -9.17
CA HIS A 442 -9.13 -22.80 -9.52
C HIS A 442 -9.80 -21.56 -10.09
N CYS A 443 -9.76 -20.47 -9.33
CA CYS A 443 -10.31 -19.19 -9.74
C CYS A 443 -9.41 -18.06 -9.25
N GLU A 444 -9.68 -16.88 -9.77
CA GLU A 444 -8.95 -15.67 -9.41
C GLU A 444 -9.94 -14.52 -9.20
N PHE A 445 -9.77 -13.80 -8.10
CA PHE A 445 -10.46 -12.56 -7.77
C PHE A 445 -9.53 -11.37 -8.02
N TYR A 446 -10.04 -10.27 -8.56
CA TYR A 446 -9.24 -9.06 -8.79
C TYR A 446 -10.12 -7.81 -8.89
N ILE A 447 -9.50 -6.65 -8.71
CA ILE A 447 -10.15 -5.34 -8.86
C ILE A 447 -9.83 -4.76 -10.23
N LYS A 448 -10.83 -4.25 -10.94
CA LYS A 448 -10.67 -3.58 -12.23
C LYS A 448 -11.66 -2.43 -12.33
N ASN A 449 -11.18 -1.21 -12.58
CA ASN A 449 -12.00 0.00 -12.62
C ASN A 449 -12.90 0.14 -11.37
N ASN A 450 -12.33 -0.08 -10.17
CA ASN A 450 -13.03 0.02 -8.89
C ASN A 450 -14.19 -0.97 -8.68
N ARG A 451 -14.22 -2.08 -9.44
CA ARG A 451 -15.22 -3.14 -9.32
C ARG A 451 -14.52 -4.47 -9.14
N PHE A 452 -15.15 -5.38 -8.40
CA PHE A 452 -14.61 -6.71 -8.13
C PHE A 452 -15.00 -7.69 -9.23
N PHE A 453 -14.04 -8.48 -9.66
CA PHE A 453 -14.23 -9.50 -10.68
C PHE A 453 -13.73 -10.85 -10.19
N ILE A 454 -14.33 -11.89 -10.75
CA ILE A 454 -13.90 -13.28 -10.62
C ILE A 454 -13.80 -13.90 -12.00
N ARG A 455 -12.78 -14.75 -12.21
CA ARG A 455 -12.67 -15.60 -13.40
C ARG A 455 -12.24 -17.02 -13.03
N ASP A 456 -12.68 -17.98 -13.83
CA ASP A 456 -12.21 -19.36 -13.75
C ASP A 456 -10.81 -19.49 -14.37
N MET A 457 -9.91 -20.22 -13.71
CA MET A 457 -8.52 -20.42 -14.15
C MET A 457 -8.35 -21.75 -14.91
N ASN A 458 -9.28 -22.07 -15.82
CA ASN A 458 -9.38 -23.36 -16.51
C ASN A 458 -9.44 -24.54 -15.53
N SER A 459 -10.26 -24.39 -14.48
CA SER A 459 -10.41 -25.44 -13.47
C SER A 459 -11.17 -26.65 -14.02
N VAL A 460 -10.92 -27.83 -13.45
CA VAL A 460 -11.50 -29.10 -13.91
C VAL A 460 -13.01 -29.16 -13.63
N ASN A 461 -13.43 -28.67 -12.47
CA ASN A 461 -14.84 -28.71 -12.05
C ASN A 461 -15.57 -27.38 -12.23
N HIS A 462 -14.90 -26.39 -12.82
CA HIS A 462 -15.37 -25.03 -13.07
C HIS A 462 -15.79 -24.22 -11.83
N THR A 463 -15.70 -22.90 -11.99
CA THR A 463 -16.18 -21.91 -11.03
C THR A 463 -17.62 -21.52 -11.35
N TYR A 464 -18.46 -21.43 -10.31
CA TYR A 464 -19.84 -20.95 -10.44
C TYR A 464 -20.05 -19.75 -9.51
N LEU A 465 -20.71 -18.71 -10.02
CA LEU A 465 -21.16 -17.55 -9.27
C LEU A 465 -22.69 -17.55 -9.25
N GLU A 466 -23.30 -17.58 -8.07
CA GLU A 466 -24.77 -17.66 -7.91
C GLU A 466 -25.37 -18.82 -8.74
N ASN A 467 -24.77 -20.01 -8.62
CA ASN A 467 -25.10 -21.23 -9.39
C ASN A 467 -24.97 -21.11 -10.92
N THR A 468 -24.43 -20.01 -11.43
CA THR A 468 -24.18 -19.81 -12.86
C THR A 468 -22.71 -20.08 -13.18
N LEU A 469 -22.46 -20.95 -14.16
CA LEU A 469 -21.12 -21.24 -14.65
C LEU A 469 -20.43 -19.97 -15.16
N ILE A 470 -19.20 -19.74 -14.73
CA ILE A 470 -18.37 -18.64 -15.21
C ILE A 470 -17.59 -19.10 -16.44
N THR A 471 -17.88 -18.52 -17.61
CA THR A 471 -17.16 -18.81 -18.88
C THR A 471 -16.18 -17.71 -19.29
N SER A 472 -16.22 -16.56 -18.61
CA SER A 472 -15.37 -15.38 -18.80
C SER A 472 -15.36 -14.57 -17.51
N GLU A 473 -14.51 -13.54 -17.42
CA GLU A 473 -14.56 -12.61 -16.28
C GLU A 473 -15.99 -12.12 -15.99
N ARG A 474 -16.39 -12.18 -14.72
CA ARG A 474 -17.71 -11.78 -14.23
C ARG A 474 -17.52 -10.86 -13.05
N GLU A 475 -18.28 -9.79 -13.01
CA GLU A 475 -18.33 -8.94 -11.83
C GLU A 475 -18.98 -9.69 -10.68
N ILE A 476 -18.46 -9.48 -9.47
CA ILE A 476 -18.95 -10.03 -8.22
C ILE A 476 -19.17 -8.90 -7.22
N ILE A 477 -20.12 -9.07 -6.30
CA ILE A 477 -20.42 -8.12 -5.25
C ILE A 477 -20.30 -8.78 -3.88
N SER A 478 -20.12 -7.97 -2.85
CA SER A 478 -20.10 -8.46 -1.46
C SER A 478 -21.44 -9.15 -1.12
N GLY A 479 -21.37 -10.31 -0.47
CA GLY A 479 -22.48 -11.21 -0.19
C GLY A 479 -22.73 -12.30 -1.25
N SER A 480 -22.02 -12.30 -2.38
CA SER A 480 -22.21 -13.32 -3.43
C SER A 480 -21.76 -14.73 -2.99
N ILE A 481 -22.37 -15.76 -3.59
CA ILE A 481 -22.00 -17.17 -3.39
C ILE A 481 -21.17 -17.67 -4.57
N VAL A 482 -19.98 -18.19 -4.26
CA VAL A 482 -19.07 -18.80 -5.23
C VAL A 482 -18.90 -20.27 -4.90
N ARG A 483 -19.07 -21.13 -5.91
CA ARG A 483 -18.84 -22.58 -5.81
C ARG A 483 -17.60 -22.97 -6.62
N LEU A 484 -16.67 -23.66 -5.96
CA LEU A 484 -15.43 -24.20 -6.52
C LEU A 484 -15.46 -25.72 -6.34
N GLY A 485 -15.68 -26.48 -7.42
CA GLY A 485 -15.89 -27.93 -7.28
C GLY A 485 -17.09 -28.25 -6.39
N ALA A 486 -16.85 -28.96 -5.27
CA ALA A 486 -17.85 -29.38 -4.29
C ALA A 486 -18.03 -28.41 -3.11
N VAL A 487 -17.19 -27.37 -2.98
CA VAL A 487 -17.26 -26.41 -1.87
C VAL A 487 -17.92 -25.09 -2.30
N GLU A 488 -18.68 -24.49 -1.39
CA GLU A 488 -19.35 -23.21 -1.58
C GLU A 488 -18.91 -22.20 -0.53
N PHE A 489 -18.60 -20.99 -0.98
CA PHE A 489 -18.18 -19.88 -0.15
C PHE A 489 -19.16 -18.71 -0.26
N SER A 490 -19.48 -18.08 0.86
CA SER A 490 -20.00 -16.71 0.84
C SER A 490 -18.81 -15.75 0.77
N VAL A 491 -18.87 -14.82 -0.18
CA VAL A 491 -17.82 -13.84 -0.47
C VAL A 491 -18.20 -12.51 0.15
N GLU A 492 -17.31 -11.91 0.94
CA GLU A 492 -17.45 -10.53 1.40
C GLU A 492 -16.21 -9.73 1.01
N PHE A 493 -16.41 -8.48 0.61
CA PHE A 493 -15.35 -7.48 0.40
C PHE A 493 -15.50 -6.42 1.47
N MET A 494 -14.49 -6.26 2.32
CA MET A 494 -14.49 -5.30 3.42
C MET A 494 -13.44 -4.23 3.16
N PRO A 495 -13.74 -2.92 3.27
CA PRO A 495 -12.71 -1.89 3.20
C PRO A 495 -11.74 -2.05 4.37
N ILE A 496 -10.44 -1.86 4.12
CA ILE A 496 -9.35 -1.93 5.11
C ILE A 496 -8.39 -0.75 4.98
#